data_AF-A0A327NT30-F1
#
_entry.id   AF-A0A327NT30-F1
#
_cell.length_a   1.000
_cell.length_b   1.000
_cell.length_c   1.000
_cell.angle_alpha   90.00
_cell.angle_beta   90.00
_cell.angle_gamma   90.00
#
_symmetry.space_group_name_H-M   'P 1'
#
loop_
_entity.id
_entity.type
_entity.pdbx_description
1 polymer ?
#
loop_
_entity_poly.entity_id
_entity_poly.type
_entity_poly.pdbx_seq_one_letter_code
_entity_poly.pdbx_strand_id
1 'polypeptide(L)'
;MLPPFNLKGYTASDPLDRVSPRTGLLVLMGVTALITCLLLYFIVYQFNLVAFQSKWVMLAEVVGYTFLIAPVVFFLRKSSSVVPYLLVFLPLYLLDLYIQAHFRDLGKPALWTYVPGTFIDAIHVLPLRFFITLSFDGLLIGPICLWLARVGLAIFGHLSTNDVPRQRFRKLGRTNPSRSPDGMPGTGF
;
A
#
# COMPACT_ATOMS: atom_id res chain seq x y z
N MET A 1 -11.54 28.49 -5.77
CA MET A 1 -11.63 27.86 -4.43
C MET A 1 -10.82 26.58 -4.45
N LEU A 2 -9.72 26.52 -3.69
CA LEU A 2 -9.03 25.26 -3.42
C LEU A 2 -9.93 24.43 -2.48
N PRO A 3 -10.16 23.13 -2.73
CA PRO A 3 -10.94 22.31 -1.81
C PRO A 3 -10.23 22.27 -0.44
N PRO A 4 -10.96 22.34 0.69
CA PRO A 4 -10.39 22.38 2.03
C PRO A 4 -9.54 21.14 2.37
N PHE A 5 -9.71 20.04 1.63
CA PHE A 5 -8.87 18.85 1.71
C PHE A 5 -8.46 18.41 0.31
N ASN A 6 -7.25 18.78 -0.12
CA ASN A 6 -6.64 18.18 -1.30
C ASN A 6 -5.90 16.89 -0.88
N LEU A 7 -6.65 15.80 -0.72
CA LEU A 7 -6.09 14.49 -0.40
C LEU A 7 -5.43 13.81 -1.61
N LYS A 8 -5.51 14.39 -2.82
CA LYS A 8 -4.82 13.84 -3.99
C LYS A 8 -3.33 13.90 -3.74
N GLY A 9 -2.73 12.72 -3.61
CA GLY A 9 -1.29 12.53 -3.70
C GLY A 9 -0.85 12.46 -5.17
N TYR A 10 0.36 11.94 -5.34
CA TYR A 10 1.11 11.79 -6.59
C TYR A 10 0.25 11.70 -7.87
N THR A 11 0.36 12.72 -8.73
CA THR A 11 -0.34 12.81 -10.03
C THR A 11 0.43 12.20 -11.19
N ALA A 12 1.63 11.66 -10.96
CA ALA A 12 2.40 11.00 -12.00
C ALA A 12 1.84 9.60 -12.32
N SER A 13 2.28 9.03 -13.45
CA SER A 13 1.88 7.69 -13.89
C SER A 13 2.24 6.64 -12.83
N ASP A 14 1.24 6.15 -12.08
CA ASP A 14 1.42 5.10 -11.06
C ASP A 14 1.73 3.77 -11.75
N PRO A 15 2.84 3.06 -11.42
CA PRO A 15 3.14 1.75 -11.99
C PRO A 15 2.01 0.73 -11.82
N LEU A 16 1.20 0.85 -10.76
CA LEU A 16 0.04 0.01 -10.53
C LEU A 16 -1.08 0.22 -11.56
N ASP A 17 -1.10 1.36 -12.27
CA ASP A 17 -2.08 1.63 -13.34
C ASP A 17 -1.70 0.94 -14.67
N ARG A 18 -0.49 0.37 -14.78
CA ARG A 18 -0.03 -0.36 -15.98
C ARG A 18 -0.57 -1.79 -16.07
N VAL A 19 -1.13 -2.31 -14.98
CA VAL A 19 -1.64 -3.67 -14.86
C VAL A 19 -3.15 -3.66 -14.60
N SER A 20 -3.80 -4.81 -14.76
CA SER A 20 -5.21 -4.93 -14.40
C SER A 20 -5.41 -4.64 -12.90
N PRO A 21 -6.53 -4.03 -12.47
CA PRO A 21 -6.79 -3.74 -11.06
C PRO A 21 -6.72 -4.98 -10.16
N ARG A 22 -7.14 -6.15 -10.69
CA ARG A 22 -7.06 -7.43 -9.97
C ARG A 22 -5.61 -7.84 -9.72
N THR A 23 -4.76 -7.73 -10.73
CA THR A 23 -3.33 -8.02 -10.60
C THR A 23 -2.66 -7.06 -9.62
N GLY A 24 -2.94 -5.75 -9.73
CA GLY A 24 -2.39 -4.76 -8.81
C GLY A 24 -2.80 -5.00 -7.36
N LEU A 25 -4.05 -5.40 -7.12
CA LEU A 25 -4.53 -5.77 -5.80
C LEU A 25 -3.83 -7.01 -5.27
N LEU A 26 -3.73 -8.09 -6.05
CA LEU A 26 -3.05 -9.32 -5.64
C LEU A 26 -1.56 -9.08 -5.31
N VAL A 27 -0.88 -8.24 -6.10
CA VAL A 27 0.50 -7.86 -5.84
C VAL A 27 0.60 -7.12 -4.51
N LEU A 28 -0.28 -6.14 -4.25
CA LEU A 28 -0.27 -5.42 -2.98
C LEU A 28 -0.59 -6.33 -1.80
N MET A 29 -1.54 -7.25 -1.93
CA MET A 29 -1.86 -8.25 -0.90
C MET A 29 -0.65 -9.14 -0.62
N GLY A 30 0.03 -9.65 -1.66
CA GLY A 30 1.22 -10.48 -1.51
C GLY A 30 2.38 -9.74 -0.83
N VAL A 31 2.63 -8.49 -1.23
CA VAL A 31 3.65 -7.63 -0.58
C VAL A 31 3.27 -7.36 0.87
N THR A 32 2.01 -7.04 1.16
CA THR A 32 1.54 -6.76 2.53
C THR A 32 1.68 -7.99 3.41
N ALA A 33 1.30 -9.17 2.93
CA ALA A 33 1.47 -10.43 3.66
C ALA A 33 2.94 -10.71 3.96
N LEU A 34 3.82 -10.57 2.96
CA LEU A 34 5.26 -10.80 3.14
C LEU A 34 5.86 -9.83 4.17
N ILE A 35 5.60 -8.53 4.02
CA ILE A 35 6.13 -7.51 4.94
C ILE A 35 5.58 -7.69 6.35
N THR A 36 4.30 -8.02 6.51
CA THR A 36 3.71 -8.28 7.83
C THR A 36 4.35 -9.51 8.47
N CYS A 37 4.53 -10.61 7.73
CA CYS A 37 5.18 -11.81 8.25
C CYS A 37 6.63 -11.53 8.69
N LEU A 38 7.38 -10.76 7.90
CA LEU A 38 8.74 -10.35 8.26
C LEU A 38 8.74 -9.48 9.52
N LEU A 39 7.85 -8.49 9.59
CA LEU A 39 7.69 -7.63 10.75
C LEU A 39 7.40 -8.43 12.02
N LEU A 40 6.38 -9.30 11.97
CA LEU A 40 6.02 -10.17 13.09
C LEU A 40 7.17 -11.10 13.48
N TYR A 41 7.90 -11.64 12.50
CA TYR A 41 9.07 -12.45 12.76
C TYR A 41 10.14 -11.67 13.55
N PHE A 42 10.46 -10.45 13.12
CA PHE A 42 11.45 -9.62 13.79
C PHE A 42 11.01 -9.19 15.19
N ILE A 43 9.78 -8.72 15.37
CA ILE A 43 9.33 -8.21 16.68
C ILE A 43 9.11 -9.33 17.70
N VAL A 44 8.71 -10.54 17.27
CA VAL A 44 8.47 -11.67 18.19
C VAL A 44 9.74 -12.46 18.45
N TYR A 45 10.48 -12.85 17.40
CA TYR A 45 11.57 -13.82 17.54
C TYR A 45 12.95 -13.19 17.63
N GLN A 46 13.21 -12.10 16.88
CA GLN A 46 14.55 -11.51 16.84
C GLN A 46 14.78 -10.47 17.94
N PHE A 47 13.83 -9.56 18.13
CA PHE A 47 13.93 -8.47 19.09
C PHE A 47 13.14 -8.74 20.38
N ASN A 48 12.27 -9.76 20.38
CA ASN A 48 11.47 -10.19 21.53
C ASN A 48 10.74 -9.02 22.21
N LEU A 49 10.08 -8.19 21.41
CA LEU A 49 9.42 -6.95 21.81
C LEU A 49 7.99 -7.18 22.26
N VAL A 50 7.31 -8.11 21.60
CA VAL A 50 5.88 -8.38 21.79
C VAL A 50 5.69 -9.88 21.93
N ALA A 51 4.88 -10.27 22.93
CA ALA A 51 4.42 -11.64 23.12
C ALA A 51 2.93 -11.71 22.78
N PHE A 52 2.57 -12.58 21.83
CA PHE A 52 1.18 -12.84 21.48
C PHE A 52 0.58 -13.92 22.36
N GLN A 53 -0.70 -13.78 22.71
CA GLN A 53 -1.42 -14.77 23.51
C GLN A 53 -1.44 -16.15 22.85
N SER A 54 -1.53 -16.19 21.52
CA SER A 54 -1.47 -17.42 20.74
C SER A 54 -1.01 -17.16 19.31
N LYS A 55 -0.53 -18.22 18.64
CA LYS A 55 -0.17 -18.19 17.22
C LYS A 55 -1.35 -17.79 16.31
N TRP A 56 -2.59 -18.04 16.75
CA TRP A 56 -3.79 -17.65 16.01
C TRP A 56 -3.98 -16.14 15.97
N VAL A 57 -3.57 -15.41 17.01
CA VAL A 57 -3.63 -13.94 17.01
C VAL A 57 -2.65 -13.39 15.99
N MET A 58 -1.43 -13.92 15.93
CA MET A 58 -0.45 -13.54 14.90
C MET A 58 -0.97 -13.81 13.48
N LEU A 59 -1.57 -14.98 13.26
CA LEU A 59 -2.16 -15.32 11.97
C LEU A 59 -3.32 -14.39 11.62
N ALA A 60 -4.19 -14.08 12.59
CA ALA A 60 -5.31 -13.18 12.41
C ALA A 60 -4.84 -11.76 12.04
N GLU A 61 -3.73 -11.31 12.58
CA GLU A 61 -3.13 -10.02 12.23
C GLU A 61 -2.61 -10.00 10.79
N VAL A 62 -1.88 -11.04 10.35
CA VAL A 62 -1.43 -11.17 8.95
C VAL A 62 -2.62 -11.19 8.00
N VAL A 63 -3.64 -11.99 8.31
CA VAL A 63 -4.86 -12.09 7.50
C VAL A 63 -5.60 -10.75 7.49
N GLY A 64 -5.73 -10.09 8.64
CA GLY A 64 -6.36 -8.79 8.77
C GLY A 64 -5.71 -7.73 7.89
N TYR A 65 -4.38 -7.57 7.99
CA TYR A 65 -3.69 -6.59 7.14
C TYR A 65 -3.74 -6.97 5.65
N THR A 66 -3.62 -8.24 5.33
CA THR A 66 -3.61 -8.70 3.93
C THR A 66 -4.96 -8.56 3.25
N PHE A 67 -6.05 -8.94 3.91
CA PHE A 67 -7.37 -9.03 3.29
C PHE A 67 -8.31 -7.87 3.61
N LEU A 68 -8.06 -7.12 4.70
CA LEU A 68 -8.88 -5.96 5.06
C LEU A 68 -8.15 -4.66 4.73
N ILE A 69 -6.91 -4.51 5.18
CA ILE A 69 -6.19 -3.23 5.03
C ILE A 69 -5.64 -3.06 3.62
N ALA A 70 -4.98 -4.07 3.04
CA ALA A 70 -4.37 -3.95 1.72
C ALA A 70 -5.38 -3.53 0.62
N PRO A 71 -6.62 -4.04 0.55
CA PRO A 71 -7.61 -3.54 -0.39
C PRO A 71 -7.95 -2.06 -0.19
N VAL A 72 -8.13 -1.62 1.05
CA VAL A 72 -8.43 -0.21 1.34
C VAL A 72 -7.26 0.69 0.96
N VAL A 73 -6.02 0.27 1.26
CA VAL A 73 -4.80 0.96 0.81
C VAL A 73 -4.71 0.99 -0.72
N PHE A 74 -5.10 -0.08 -1.42
CA PHE A 74 -5.13 -0.11 -2.89
C PHE A 74 -6.10 0.92 -3.48
N PHE A 75 -7.29 1.05 -2.91
CA PHE A 75 -8.28 2.04 -3.35
C PHE A 75 -7.83 3.47 -3.04
N LEU A 76 -7.18 3.67 -1.89
CA LEU A 76 -6.65 4.97 -1.47
C LEU A 76 -5.24 5.25 -2.00
N ARG A 77 -4.68 4.42 -2.88
CA ARG A 77 -3.27 4.50 -3.32
C ARG A 77 -2.85 5.82 -3.95
N LYS A 78 -3.82 6.55 -4.52
CA LYS A 78 -3.60 7.88 -5.15
C LYS A 78 -3.74 9.03 -4.15
N SER A 79 -4.02 8.73 -2.89
CA SER A 79 -4.08 9.72 -1.82
C SER A 79 -2.67 10.08 -1.32
N SER A 80 -2.55 11.15 -0.54
CA SER A 80 -1.33 11.46 0.20
C SER A 80 -0.89 10.25 1.05
N SER A 81 0.42 10.01 1.21
CA SER A 81 0.98 8.91 2.03
C SER A 81 0.58 8.97 3.50
N VAL A 82 0.19 10.15 3.98
CA VAL A 82 -0.38 10.35 5.32
C VAL A 82 -1.71 9.62 5.48
N VAL A 83 -2.53 9.52 4.41
CA VAL A 83 -3.83 8.85 4.46
C VAL A 83 -3.71 7.34 4.74
N PRO A 84 -2.95 6.54 3.96
CA PRO A 84 -2.78 5.12 4.27
C PRO A 84 -2.00 4.90 5.57
N TYR A 85 -1.10 5.82 5.98
CA TYR A 85 -0.48 5.76 7.30
C TYR A 85 -1.53 5.87 8.41
N LEU A 86 -2.35 6.93 8.40
CA LEU A 86 -3.38 7.15 9.42
C LEU A 86 -4.46 6.07 9.41
N LEU A 87 -4.79 5.54 8.24
CA LEU A 87 -5.74 4.45 8.09
C LEU A 87 -5.33 3.21 8.88
N VAL A 88 -4.03 2.92 8.94
CA VAL A 88 -3.48 1.78 9.68
C VAL A 88 -3.21 2.18 11.13
N PHE A 89 -2.51 3.29 11.33
CA PHE A 89 -2.08 3.74 12.64
C PHE A 89 -3.25 4.00 13.61
N LEU A 90 -4.27 4.74 13.18
CA LEU A 90 -5.30 5.23 14.09
C LEU A 90 -6.16 4.08 14.68
N PRO A 91 -6.68 3.12 13.88
CA PRO A 91 -7.41 1.99 14.44
C PRO A 91 -6.55 1.13 15.37
N LEU A 92 -5.28 0.89 15.03
CA LEU A 92 -4.38 0.13 15.89
C LEU A 92 -4.08 0.85 17.20
N TYR A 93 -3.88 2.17 17.14
CA TYR A 93 -3.63 2.99 18.31
C TYR A 93 -4.81 2.96 19.28
N LEU A 94 -6.03 3.08 18.75
CA LEU A 94 -7.25 2.97 19.56
C LEU A 94 -7.45 1.55 20.11
N LEU A 95 -7.13 0.52 19.31
CA LEU A 95 -7.21 -0.88 19.74
C LEU A 95 -6.20 -1.18 20.87
N ASP A 96 -4.97 -0.72 20.75
CA ASP A 96 -3.95 -0.97 21.78
C ASP A 96 -4.26 -0.19 23.06
N LEU A 97 -4.79 1.03 22.95
CA LEU A 97 -5.30 1.79 24.09
C LEU A 97 -6.46 1.05 24.79
N TYR A 98 -7.39 0.48 24.02
CA TYR A 98 -8.48 -0.33 24.55
C TYR A 98 -7.95 -1.58 25.28
N ILE A 99 -7.00 -2.30 24.67
CA ILE A 99 -6.37 -3.49 25.25
C ILE A 99 -5.62 -3.15 26.53
N GLN A 100 -4.91 -2.02 26.58
CA GLN A 100 -4.24 -1.55 27.78
C GLN A 100 -5.25 -1.37 28.92
N ALA A 101 -6.29 -0.56 28.70
CA ALA A 101 -7.24 -0.17 29.73
C ALA A 101 -8.14 -1.32 30.20
N HIS A 102 -8.53 -2.24 29.32
CA HIS A 102 -9.52 -3.28 29.61
C HIS A 102 -8.92 -4.66 29.90
N PHE A 103 -7.63 -4.87 29.60
CA PHE A 103 -6.98 -6.16 29.79
C PHE A 103 -5.68 -6.04 30.59
N ARG A 104 -4.68 -5.32 30.07
CA ARG A 104 -3.32 -5.31 30.65
C ARG A 104 -3.30 -4.68 32.05
N ASP A 105 -3.95 -3.55 32.24
CA ASP A 105 -4.00 -2.87 33.55
C ASP A 105 -4.80 -3.64 34.60
N LEU A 106 -5.71 -4.53 34.15
CA LEU A 106 -6.52 -5.38 35.01
C LEU A 106 -5.90 -6.77 35.25
N GLY A 107 -4.69 -7.03 34.74
CA GLY A 107 -4.03 -8.34 34.84
C GLY A 107 -4.75 -9.47 34.06
N LYS A 108 -5.63 -9.13 33.12
CA LYS A 108 -6.34 -10.10 32.27
C LYS A 108 -5.50 -10.48 31.05
N PRO A 109 -5.72 -11.67 30.46
CA PRO A 109 -5.02 -12.05 29.24
C PRO A 109 -5.36 -11.09 28.10
N ALA A 110 -4.35 -10.39 27.58
CA ALA A 110 -4.45 -9.51 26.42
C ALA A 110 -4.04 -10.25 25.14
N LEU A 111 -4.54 -9.78 23.99
CA LEU A 111 -4.20 -10.35 22.67
C LEU A 111 -2.68 -10.37 22.42
N TRP A 112 -2.00 -9.32 22.84
CA TRP A 112 -0.55 -9.23 22.91
C TRP A 112 -0.11 -8.36 24.08
N THR A 113 1.10 -8.61 24.57
CA THR A 113 1.75 -7.86 25.65
C THR A 113 3.16 -7.43 25.23
N TYR A 114 3.63 -6.31 25.78
CA TYR A 114 5.01 -5.89 25.64
C TYR A 114 5.89 -6.69 26.58
N VAL A 115 7.03 -7.15 26.09
CA VAL A 115 7.94 -8.01 26.87
C VAL A 115 8.73 -7.14 27.85
N PRO A 116 8.77 -7.48 29.16
CA PRO A 116 9.50 -6.70 30.16
C PRO A 116 10.99 -6.60 29.87
N GLY A 117 11.59 -5.43 30.15
CA GLY A 117 13.03 -5.20 29.97
C GLY A 117 13.48 -4.88 28.54
N THR A 118 12.53 -4.71 27.61
CA THR A 118 12.80 -4.21 26.26
C THR A 118 12.85 -2.68 26.22
N PHE A 119 13.39 -2.10 25.14
CA PHE A 119 13.41 -0.64 24.99
C PHE A 119 12.00 -0.03 24.92
N ILE A 120 11.00 -0.80 24.51
CA ILE A 120 9.60 -0.36 24.46
C ILE A 120 9.02 -0.31 25.88
N ASP A 121 9.37 -1.27 26.72
CA ASP A 121 8.95 -1.34 28.11
C ASP A 121 9.52 -0.17 28.94
N ALA A 122 10.73 0.30 28.61
CA ALA A 122 11.34 1.46 29.24
C ALA A 122 10.57 2.79 29.03
N ILE A 123 9.61 2.82 28.09
CA ILE A 123 8.79 4.00 27.79
C ILE A 123 7.57 4.00 28.71
N HIS A 124 7.69 4.67 29.86
CA HIS A 124 6.61 4.76 30.86
C HIS A 124 5.41 5.60 30.41
N VAL A 125 5.60 6.51 29.45
CA VAL A 125 4.52 7.34 28.92
C VAL A 125 3.69 6.52 27.94
N LEU A 126 2.56 5.97 28.42
CA LEU A 126 1.70 5.05 27.65
C LEU A 126 1.35 5.55 26.23
N PRO A 127 0.87 6.78 26.02
CA PRO A 127 0.57 7.28 24.67
C PRO A 127 1.79 7.28 23.76
N LEU A 128 2.96 7.64 24.29
CA LEU A 128 4.20 7.70 23.53
C LEU A 128 4.69 6.30 23.14
N ARG A 129 4.56 5.33 24.06
CA ARG A 129 4.89 3.93 23.80
C ARG A 129 4.09 3.39 22.62
N PHE A 130 2.77 3.54 22.64
CA PHE A 130 1.88 3.10 21.56
C PHE A 130 2.12 3.87 20.27
N PHE A 131 2.37 5.18 20.37
CA PHE A 131 2.68 5.99 19.21
C PHE A 131 3.93 5.48 18.49
N ILE A 132 5.00 5.19 19.22
CA ILE A 132 6.26 4.72 18.64
C ILE A 132 6.10 3.34 18.02
N THR A 133 5.53 2.38 18.75
CA THR A 133 5.38 1.00 18.26
C THR A 133 4.49 0.94 17.03
N LEU A 134 3.30 1.53 17.10
CA LEU A 134 2.30 1.43 16.03
C LEU A 134 2.60 2.36 14.85
N SER A 135 3.47 3.36 15.04
CA SER A 135 3.95 4.17 13.90
C SER A 135 4.74 3.32 12.91
N PHE A 136 5.50 2.32 13.36
CA PHE A 136 6.19 1.41 12.46
C PHE A 136 5.19 0.58 11.66
N ASP A 137 4.15 0.06 12.29
CA ASP A 137 3.09 -0.69 11.61
C ASP A 137 2.38 0.19 10.58
N GLY A 138 1.98 1.40 10.98
CA GLY A 138 1.33 2.37 10.11
C GLY A 138 2.18 2.73 8.89
N LEU A 139 3.48 2.91 9.08
CA LEU A 139 4.42 3.27 8.02
C LEU A 139 4.72 2.08 7.09
N LEU A 140 4.97 0.89 7.67
CA LEU A 140 5.32 -0.31 6.93
C LEU A 140 4.15 -0.81 6.09
N ILE A 141 2.99 -0.99 6.72
CA ILE A 141 1.81 -1.57 6.08
C ILE A 141 1.10 -0.56 5.18
N GLY A 142 1.13 0.72 5.51
CA GLY A 142 0.56 1.79 4.69
C GLY A 142 1.45 2.15 3.49
N PRO A 143 2.26 3.22 3.59
CA PRO A 143 3.01 3.75 2.45
C PRO A 143 4.13 2.85 1.94
N ILE A 144 4.84 2.09 2.80
CA ILE A 144 5.98 1.28 2.35
C ILE A 144 5.53 0.07 1.53
N CYS A 145 4.53 -0.69 1.97
CA CYS A 145 3.98 -1.81 1.17
C CYS A 145 3.50 -1.33 -0.20
N LEU A 146 2.84 -0.18 -0.25
CA LEU A 146 2.40 0.43 -1.51
C LEU A 146 3.59 0.83 -2.40
N TRP A 147 4.63 1.41 -1.82
CA TRP A 147 5.86 1.76 -2.53
C TRP A 147 6.57 0.51 -3.07
N LEU A 148 6.71 -0.55 -2.27
CA LEU A 148 7.31 -1.81 -2.70
C LEU A 148 6.52 -2.47 -3.83
N ALA A 149 5.18 -2.47 -3.77
CA ALA A 149 4.34 -2.96 -4.85
C ALA A 149 4.58 -2.18 -6.16
N ARG A 150 4.76 -0.86 -6.08
CA ARG A 150 5.10 -0.02 -7.23
C ARG A 150 6.49 -0.35 -7.79
N VAL A 151 7.49 -0.49 -6.93
CA VAL A 151 8.86 -0.83 -7.34
C VAL A 151 8.88 -2.20 -8.03
N GLY A 152 8.26 -3.22 -7.44
CA GLY A 152 8.15 -4.55 -8.03
C GLY A 152 7.55 -4.49 -9.44
N LEU A 153 6.39 -3.85 -9.59
CA LEU A 153 5.74 -3.71 -10.89
C LEU A 153 6.52 -2.86 -11.89
N ALA A 154 7.24 -1.84 -11.44
CA ALA A 154 8.09 -1.04 -12.31
C ALA A 154 9.24 -1.87 -12.90
N ILE A 155 9.87 -2.72 -12.08
CA ILE A 155 10.96 -3.61 -12.50
C ILE A 155 10.43 -4.69 -13.47
N PHE A 156 9.35 -5.40 -13.10
CA PHE A 156 8.78 -6.44 -13.96
C PHE A 156 8.14 -5.88 -15.24
N GLY A 157 7.54 -4.69 -15.17
CA GLY A 157 6.99 -4.00 -16.34
C GLY A 157 8.06 -3.61 -17.34
N HIS A 158 9.25 -3.19 -16.87
CA HIS A 158 10.39 -2.90 -17.74
C HIS A 158 10.91 -4.14 -18.47
N LEU A 159 10.91 -5.29 -17.78
CA LEU A 159 11.30 -6.58 -18.36
C LEU A 159 10.31 -7.06 -19.42
N SER A 160 9.00 -6.77 -19.25
CA SER A 160 7.97 -7.14 -20.22
C SER A 160 7.88 -6.21 -21.45
N THR A 161 8.39 -4.98 -21.38
CA THR A 161 8.35 -4.00 -22.49
C THR A 161 9.47 -4.16 -23.52
N ASN A 162 10.39 -5.10 -23.35
CA ASN A 162 11.34 -5.46 -24.42
C ASN A 162 10.65 -6.22 -25.58
N ASP A 163 9.42 -6.69 -25.37
CA ASP A 163 8.56 -7.15 -26.44
C ASP A 163 7.47 -6.10 -26.74
N VAL A 164 7.41 -5.68 -28.00
CA VAL A 164 6.36 -4.87 -28.66
C VAL A 164 6.74 -3.40 -29.00
N PRO A 165 7.50 -3.19 -30.10
CA PRO A 165 7.40 -1.97 -30.90
C PRO A 165 6.21 -2.06 -31.89
N ARG A 166 4.96 -2.32 -31.46
CA ARG A 166 3.81 -2.43 -32.39
C ARG A 166 2.83 -1.26 -32.42
N GLN A 167 2.87 -0.31 -31.48
CA GLN A 167 1.87 0.76 -31.47
C GLN A 167 2.25 2.01 -32.28
N ARG A 168 3.54 2.23 -32.60
CA ARG A 168 3.96 3.37 -33.44
C ARG A 168 3.69 3.17 -34.94
N PHE A 169 3.72 1.94 -35.45
CA PHE A 169 3.47 1.69 -36.88
C PHE A 169 1.99 1.70 -37.27
N ARG A 170 1.06 1.46 -36.32
CA ARG A 170 -0.38 1.43 -36.63
C ARG A 170 -1.00 2.83 -36.81
N LYS A 171 -0.32 3.90 -36.39
CA LYS A 171 -0.74 5.30 -36.64
C LYS A 171 -0.20 5.89 -37.94
N LEU A 172 0.83 5.29 -38.56
CA LEU A 172 1.37 5.75 -39.84
C LEU A 172 0.67 5.16 -41.07
N GLY A 173 -0.07 4.05 -40.92
CA GLY A 173 -0.80 3.41 -42.02
C GLY A 173 -2.25 3.88 -42.22
N ARG A 174 -2.73 4.89 -41.48
CA ARG A 174 -4.16 5.31 -41.47
C ARG A 174 -4.40 6.78 -41.80
N THR A 175 -3.38 7.49 -42.29
CA THR A 175 -3.50 8.81 -42.91
C THR A 175 -3.29 8.67 -44.41
N ASN A 176 -4.28 8.15 -45.13
CA ASN A 176 -4.54 8.59 -46.50
C ASN A 176 -5.97 8.26 -46.94
N PRO A 177 -6.93 9.16 -46.68
CA PRO A 177 -8.08 9.29 -47.54
C PRO A 177 -8.11 10.72 -48.08
N SER A 178 -7.76 10.90 -49.36
CA SER A 178 -8.25 11.93 -50.29
C SER A 178 -7.15 12.46 -51.23
N ARG A 179 -7.07 11.88 -52.43
CA ARG A 179 -6.74 12.64 -53.65
C ARG A 179 -7.82 12.32 -54.68
N SER A 180 -8.91 13.08 -54.62
CA SER A 180 -9.64 13.40 -55.84
C SER A 180 -8.80 14.48 -56.55
N PRO A 181 -8.42 14.30 -57.83
CA PRO A 181 -7.72 15.34 -58.55
C PRO A 181 -8.70 16.46 -58.90
N ASP A 182 -8.35 17.66 -58.45
CA ASP A 182 -8.88 18.93 -58.94
C ASP A 182 -8.81 18.99 -60.48
N GLY A 183 -9.92 19.42 -61.08
CA GLY A 183 -9.97 20.67 -61.84
C GLY A 183 -9.10 20.84 -63.09
N MET A 184 -9.82 21.14 -64.19
CA MET A 184 -9.47 21.94 -65.37
C MET A 184 -8.75 21.21 -66.51
N PRO A 185 -8.87 21.63 -67.80
CA PRO A 185 -9.34 22.93 -68.31
C PRO A 185 -10.39 22.88 -69.43
N GLY A 186 -10.97 24.04 -69.76
CA GLY A 186 -11.88 24.22 -70.88
C GLY A 186 -11.22 24.25 -72.26
N THR A 187 -12.04 23.96 -73.26
CA THR A 187 -12.02 24.32 -74.69
C THR A 187 -13.45 23.99 -75.17
N GLY A 188 -14.16 24.68 -76.05
CA GLY A 188 -13.91 25.71 -77.05
C GLY A 188 -14.96 25.47 -78.15
N PHE A 189 -15.64 26.55 -78.58
CA PHE A 189 -16.72 26.66 -79.60
C PHE A 189 -18.14 26.30 -79.17
#